data_AF-A0AAD5J4I9-F1
#
_entry.id   AF-A0AAD5J4I9-F1
#
_cell.length_a   1.000
_cell.length_b   1.000
_cell.length_c   1.000
_cell.angle_alpha   90.00
_cell.angle_beta   90.00
_cell.angle_gamma   90.00
#
_symmetry.space_group_name_H-M   'P 1'
#
loop_
_entity.id
_entity.type
_entity.pdbx_description
1 polymer ?
#
loop_
_entity_poly.entity_id
_entity_poly.type
_entity_poly.pdbx_seq_one_letter_code
_entity_poly.pdbx_strand_id
1 'polypeptide(L)'
;MASLHESTWKKAGIYEAILNSTYSIQRQDDLVLGLAEKWCPETKSLIFSWGEATITLEDMIIFGYSVLGSSVFSPLETDELKSTAEKLNRTGTELRRNAWNIADYSLWKKTFMDSGSEIEHEAFLVFWLSRFVFPVSYKIVKTIFPIAIHLARGTRIALAPAVLAHVYRDLVC
;
A
#
# COMPACT_ATOMS: atom_id res chain seq x y z
N MET A 1 1.17 13.05 -13.61
CA MET A 1 0.38 12.41 -12.53
C MET A 1 0.45 13.14 -11.19
N ALA A 2 1.65 13.39 -10.63
CA ALA A 2 1.78 14.03 -9.30
C ALA A 2 1.15 15.43 -9.22
N SER A 3 1.46 16.32 -10.18
CA SER A 3 0.89 17.69 -10.21
C SER A 3 -0.64 17.73 -10.36
N LEU A 4 -1.24 16.71 -10.97
CA LEU A 4 -2.69 16.63 -11.18
C LEU A 4 -3.44 16.18 -9.91
N HIS A 5 -2.84 15.28 -9.13
CA HIS A 5 -3.51 14.64 -7.98
C HIS A 5 -2.96 15.06 -6.62
N GLU A 6 -2.00 15.98 -6.57
CA GLU A 6 -1.37 16.46 -5.33
C GLU A 6 -2.39 16.92 -4.28
N SER A 7 -3.36 17.74 -4.66
CA SER A 7 -4.39 18.25 -3.74
C SER A 7 -5.23 17.11 -3.14
N THR A 8 -5.60 16.14 -3.98
CA THR A 8 -6.31 14.92 -3.56
C THR A 8 -5.49 14.07 -2.61
N TRP A 9 -4.20 13.88 -2.89
CA TRP A 9 -3.29 13.10 -2.03
C TRP A 9 -3.02 13.78 -0.68
N LYS A 10 -2.91 15.11 -0.66
CA LYS A 10 -2.82 15.89 0.59
C LYS A 10 -4.09 15.77 1.42
N LYS A 11 -5.27 15.86 0.77
CA LYS A 11 -6.56 15.66 1.42
C LYS A 11 -6.67 14.26 2.04
N ALA A 12 -6.34 13.22 1.26
CA ALA A 12 -6.33 11.83 1.69
C ALA A 12 -5.25 11.51 2.74
N GLY A 13 -4.25 12.37 2.94
CA GLY A 13 -3.16 12.16 3.90
C GLY A 13 -2.16 11.09 3.45
N ILE A 14 -1.89 11.01 2.15
CA ILE A 14 -0.94 10.04 1.56
C ILE A 14 0.15 10.70 0.71
N TYR A 15 0.14 12.03 0.59
CA TYR A 15 1.08 12.76 -0.26
C TYR A 15 2.54 12.46 0.12
N GLU A 16 2.88 12.62 1.40
CA GLU A 16 4.23 12.35 1.90
C GLU A 16 4.60 10.86 1.75
N ALA A 17 3.68 9.94 2.03
CA ALA A 17 3.94 8.51 1.85
C ALA A 17 4.23 8.12 0.38
N ILE A 18 3.53 8.74 -0.58
CA ILE A 18 3.80 8.55 -2.01
C ILE A 18 5.19 9.10 -2.37
N LEU A 19 5.55 10.30 -1.90
CA LEU A 19 6.88 10.87 -2.13
C LEU A 19 7.98 10.02 -1.51
N ASN A 20 7.79 9.55 -0.28
CA ASN A 20 8.71 8.66 0.41
C ASN A 20 8.92 7.34 -0.35
N SER A 21 7.91 6.86 -1.08
CA SER A 21 8.02 5.64 -1.92
C SER A 21 8.90 5.82 -3.16
N THR A 22 9.30 7.06 -3.50
CA THR A 22 10.21 7.34 -4.62
C THR A 22 11.67 7.21 -4.26
N TYR A 23 12.00 7.20 -2.96
CA TYR A 23 13.37 7.02 -2.49
C TYR A 23 13.82 5.57 -2.67
N SER A 24 15.03 5.39 -3.17
CA SER A 24 15.68 4.09 -3.25
C SER A 24 16.53 3.86 -2.01
N ILE A 25 16.19 2.84 -1.24
CA ILE A 25 16.99 2.38 -0.11
C ILE A 25 17.73 1.13 -0.55
N GLN A 26 19.06 1.12 -0.40
CA GLN A 26 19.85 -0.08 -0.62
C GLN A 26 19.53 -1.08 0.49
N ARG A 27 18.74 -2.10 0.16
CA ARG A 27 18.36 -3.16 1.09
C ARG A 27 19.58 -4.03 1.40
N GLN A 28 19.90 -4.16 2.69
CA GLN A 28 20.90 -5.10 3.18
C GLN A 28 20.18 -6.26 3.87
N ASP A 29 20.07 -7.40 3.17
CA ASP A 29 19.29 -8.54 3.65
C ASP A 29 19.81 -9.10 4.98
N ASP A 30 21.12 -9.17 5.15
CA ASP A 30 21.74 -9.69 6.38
C ASP A 30 21.38 -8.82 7.60
N LEU A 31 21.31 -7.49 7.44
CA LEU A 31 20.89 -6.60 8.53
C LEU A 31 19.41 -6.77 8.86
N VAL A 32 18.56 -6.93 7.84
CA VAL A 32 17.12 -7.15 8.04
C VAL A 32 16.88 -8.48 8.76
N LEU A 33 17.58 -9.54 8.36
CA LEU A 33 17.49 -10.86 9.00
C LEU A 33 18.02 -10.81 10.44
N GLY A 34 19.18 -10.20 10.68
CA GLY A 34 19.73 -10.06 12.04
C GLY A 34 18.86 -9.20 12.96
N LEU A 35 18.09 -8.26 12.42
CA LEU A 35 17.07 -7.53 13.17
C LEU A 35 15.86 -8.43 13.48
N ALA A 36 15.37 -9.17 12.49
CA ALA A 36 14.23 -10.08 12.64
C ALA A 36 14.49 -11.18 13.67
N GLU A 37 15.74 -11.69 13.78
CA GLU A 37 16.14 -12.65 14.81
C GLU A 37 15.95 -12.14 16.25
N LYS A 38 15.88 -10.82 16.45
CA LYS A 38 15.66 -10.20 17.75
C LYS A 38 14.18 -10.01 18.09
N TRP A 39 13.27 -10.28 17.15
CA TRP A 39 11.85 -10.06 17.35
C TRP A 39 11.26 -11.06 18.35
N CYS A 40 10.61 -10.54 19.39
CA CYS A 40 9.82 -11.31 20.35
C CYS A 40 8.33 -11.16 20.02
N PRO A 41 7.66 -12.25 19.56
CA PRO A 41 6.24 -12.21 19.22
C PRO A 41 5.31 -11.88 20.40
N GLU A 42 5.71 -12.20 21.62
CA GLU A 42 4.93 -12.00 22.84
C GLU A 42 4.82 -10.51 23.20
N THR A 43 5.95 -9.80 23.17
CA THR A 43 6.03 -8.37 23.52
C THR A 43 5.86 -7.45 22.31
N LYS A 44 5.92 -7.99 21.08
CA LYS A 44 5.95 -7.22 19.83
C LYS A 44 7.09 -6.21 19.83
N SER A 45 8.27 -6.64 20.28
CA SER A 45 9.47 -5.80 20.37
C SER A 45 10.73 -6.57 19.94
N LEU A 46 11.78 -5.83 19.63
CA LEU A 46 13.12 -6.30 19.34
C LEU A 46 13.94 -6.30 20.64
N ILE A 47 14.53 -7.44 20.97
CA ILE A 47 15.31 -7.63 22.19
C ILE A 47 16.79 -7.37 21.93
N PHE A 48 17.33 -6.33 22.55
CA PHE A 48 18.75 -5.99 22.54
C PHE A 48 19.37 -6.14 23.94
N SER A 49 20.70 -6.20 24.01
CA SER A 49 21.43 -6.25 25.29
C SER A 49 21.21 -4.99 26.16
N TRP A 50 20.80 -3.88 25.54
CA TRP A 50 20.56 -2.61 26.19
C TRP A 50 19.07 -2.33 26.47
N GLY A 51 18.15 -3.20 26.04
CA GLY A 51 16.71 -3.02 26.25
C GLY A 51 15.87 -3.46 25.05
N GLU A 52 14.58 -3.14 25.13
CA GLU A 52 13.60 -3.43 24.07
C GLU A 52 13.35 -2.19 23.20
N ALA A 53 13.15 -2.40 21.91
CA ALA A 53 12.70 -1.36 20.99
C ALA A 53 11.65 -1.92 20.03
N THR A 54 10.70 -1.10 19.58
CA THR A 54 9.69 -1.54 18.62
C THR A 54 9.33 -0.44 17.64
N ILE A 55 8.71 -0.85 16.53
CA ILE A 55 8.15 0.06 15.53
C ILE A 55 6.77 0.48 16.02
N THR A 56 6.47 1.77 16.02
CA THR A 56 5.28 2.34 16.63
C THR A 56 4.40 3.08 15.61
N LEU A 57 3.26 3.62 16.05
CA LEU A 57 2.43 4.46 15.18
C LEU A 57 3.12 5.78 14.85
N GLU A 58 3.96 6.28 15.74
CA GLU A 58 4.79 7.46 15.55
C GLU A 58 5.73 7.28 14.36
N ASP A 59 6.35 6.11 14.22
CA ASP A 59 7.18 5.78 13.06
C ASP A 59 6.35 5.78 11.76
N MET A 60 5.12 5.25 11.79
CA MET A 60 4.24 5.29 10.61
C MET A 60 3.86 6.72 10.20
N ILE A 61 3.68 7.63 11.17
CA ILE A 61 3.44 9.05 10.90
C ILE A 61 4.66 9.69 10.23
N ILE A 62 5.87 9.37 10.69
CA ILE A 62 7.12 9.87 10.08
C ILE A 62 7.21 9.43 8.61
N PHE A 63 6.78 8.21 8.29
CA PHE A 63 6.69 7.73 6.90
C PHE A 63 5.54 8.34 6.09
N GLY A 64 4.70 9.19 6.69
CA GLY A 64 3.65 9.94 6.02
C GLY A 64 2.29 9.24 5.96
N TYR A 65 2.07 8.20 6.77
CA TYR A 65 0.79 7.51 6.85
C TYR A 65 -0.14 8.16 7.88
N SER A 66 -1.43 8.31 7.52
CA SER A 66 -2.43 8.86 8.43
C SER A 66 -2.84 7.85 9.51
N VAL A 67 -2.87 8.28 10.77
CA VAL A 67 -3.44 7.52 11.91
C VAL A 67 -4.96 7.68 12.00
N LEU A 68 -5.48 8.80 11.51
CA LEU A 68 -6.91 9.12 11.53
C LEU A 68 -7.56 8.90 10.17
N GLY A 69 -8.86 8.69 10.15
CA GLY A 69 -9.65 8.56 8.93
C GLY A 69 -10.59 7.35 8.96
N SER A 70 -11.16 7.06 7.80
CA SER A 70 -12.00 5.87 7.58
C SER A 70 -11.19 4.59 7.74
N SER A 71 -11.88 3.49 8.03
CA SER A 71 -11.28 2.16 8.12
C SER A 71 -10.73 1.70 6.77
N VAL A 72 -9.63 0.94 6.78
CA VAL A 72 -9.16 0.23 5.57
C VAL A 72 -10.16 -0.80 5.05
N PHE A 73 -11.14 -1.18 5.88
CA PHE A 73 -12.25 -2.06 5.52
C PHE A 73 -13.53 -1.31 5.14
N SER A 74 -13.47 0.02 4.98
CA SER A 74 -14.64 0.80 4.60
C SER A 74 -15.21 0.34 3.25
N PRO A 75 -16.52 0.01 3.18
CA PRO A 75 -17.13 -0.48 1.95
C PRO A 75 -17.23 0.61 0.89
N LEU A 76 -17.48 0.20 -0.36
CA LEU A 76 -17.83 1.12 -1.45
C LEU A 76 -19.36 1.28 -1.47
N GLU A 77 -19.83 2.47 -1.11
CA GLU A 77 -21.26 2.71 -0.88
C GLU A 77 -22.02 2.99 -2.18
N THR A 78 -21.47 3.83 -3.06
CA THR A 78 -22.13 4.26 -4.29
C THR A 78 -21.87 3.32 -5.46
N ASP A 79 -22.81 3.29 -6.41
CA ASP A 79 -22.70 2.45 -7.60
C ASP A 79 -21.57 2.87 -8.52
N GLU A 80 -21.21 4.16 -8.52
CA GLU A 80 -20.04 4.68 -9.25
C GLU A 80 -18.73 4.08 -8.72
N LEU A 81 -18.56 4.02 -7.40
CA LEU A 81 -17.36 3.44 -6.78
C LEU A 81 -17.29 1.94 -7.02
N LYS A 82 -18.44 1.24 -6.94
CA LYS A 82 -18.54 -0.19 -7.26
C LYS A 82 -18.21 -0.46 -8.74
N SER A 83 -18.73 0.35 -9.66
CA SER A 83 -18.44 0.26 -11.09
C SER A 83 -16.93 0.43 -11.37
N THR A 84 -16.28 1.36 -10.68
CA THR A 84 -14.83 1.57 -10.77
C THR A 84 -14.06 0.33 -10.28
N ALA A 85 -14.47 -0.26 -9.15
CA ALA A 85 -13.88 -1.50 -8.65
C ALA A 85 -14.08 -2.68 -9.63
N GLU A 86 -15.24 -2.76 -10.29
CA GLU A 86 -15.49 -3.75 -11.33
C GLU A 86 -14.59 -3.56 -12.55
N LYS A 87 -14.41 -2.33 -13.04
CA LYS A 87 -13.50 -2.02 -14.16
C LYS A 87 -12.07 -2.50 -13.83
N LEU A 88 -11.54 -2.12 -12.66
CA LEU A 88 -10.23 -2.57 -12.17
C LEU A 88 -10.13 -4.10 -12.09
N ASN A 89 -11.19 -4.75 -11.61
CA ASN A 89 -11.25 -6.19 -11.44
C ASN A 89 -11.32 -6.95 -12.78
N ARG A 90 -12.06 -6.44 -13.76
CA ARG A 90 -12.12 -7.01 -15.12
C ARG A 90 -10.74 -6.99 -15.74
N THR A 91 -10.09 -5.82 -15.77
CA THR A 91 -8.74 -5.68 -16.29
C THR A 91 -7.76 -6.57 -15.54
N GLY A 92 -7.74 -6.56 -14.20
CA GLY A 92 -6.85 -7.44 -13.43
C GLY A 92 -7.06 -8.93 -13.70
N THR A 93 -8.30 -9.35 -13.96
CA THR A 93 -8.61 -10.74 -14.31
C THR A 93 -8.12 -11.09 -15.72
N GLU A 94 -8.25 -10.19 -16.68
CA GLU A 94 -7.75 -10.35 -18.05
C GLU A 94 -6.22 -10.42 -18.08
N LEU A 95 -5.55 -9.52 -17.36
CA LEU A 95 -4.09 -9.53 -17.24
C LEU A 95 -3.61 -10.85 -16.63
N ARG A 96 -4.26 -11.36 -15.59
CA ARG A 96 -3.93 -12.64 -14.97
C ARG A 96 -4.16 -13.85 -15.89
N ARG A 97 -5.18 -13.82 -16.75
CA ARG A 97 -5.44 -14.89 -17.74
C ARG A 97 -4.35 -14.94 -18.81
N ASN A 98 -3.79 -13.79 -19.17
CA ASN A 98 -2.80 -13.66 -20.25
C ASN A 98 -1.35 -13.70 -19.76
N ALA A 99 -1.11 -13.56 -18.45
CA ALA A 99 0.22 -13.53 -17.86
C ALA A 99 0.72 -14.95 -17.54
N TRP A 100 1.38 -15.59 -18.52
CA TRP A 100 2.03 -16.90 -18.30
C TRP A 100 3.32 -16.84 -17.48
N ASN A 101 3.99 -15.68 -17.35
CA ASN A 101 5.24 -15.53 -16.58
C ASN A 101 5.62 -14.08 -16.19
N ILE A 102 4.73 -13.10 -16.33
CA ILE A 102 5.06 -11.69 -16.03
C ILE A 102 4.60 -11.35 -14.61
N ALA A 103 5.50 -10.77 -13.80
CA ALA A 103 5.14 -10.18 -12.51
C ALA A 103 4.03 -9.14 -12.73
N ASP A 104 2.84 -9.45 -12.21
CA ASP A 104 1.55 -8.76 -12.41
C ASP A 104 1.67 -7.23 -12.45
N TYR A 105 2.57 -6.67 -11.64
CA TYR A 105 2.88 -5.25 -11.56
C TYR A 105 3.36 -4.59 -12.85
N SER A 106 4.27 -5.23 -13.61
CA SER A 106 4.80 -4.59 -14.82
C SER A 106 3.75 -4.55 -15.92
N LEU A 107 2.93 -5.59 -16.01
CA LEU A 107 1.79 -5.64 -16.91
C LEU A 107 0.71 -4.64 -16.50
N TRP A 108 0.36 -4.59 -15.22
CA TRP A 108 -0.57 -3.59 -14.66
C TRP A 108 -0.11 -2.16 -14.97
N LYS A 109 1.17 -1.86 -14.71
CA LYS A 109 1.76 -0.56 -14.99
C LYS A 109 1.66 -0.22 -16.48
N LYS A 110 2.02 -1.16 -17.37
CA LYS A 110 1.94 -0.98 -18.82
C LYS A 110 0.51 -0.76 -19.31
N THR A 111 -0.48 -1.38 -18.67
CA THR A 111 -1.89 -1.27 -19.05
C THR A 111 -2.49 0.08 -18.67
N PHE A 112 -2.13 0.62 -17.50
CA PHE A 112 -2.80 1.81 -16.95
C PHE A 112 -1.99 3.09 -17.02
N MET A 113 -0.67 3.06 -16.83
CA MET A 113 0.11 4.29 -16.74
C MET A 113 0.22 4.94 -18.12
N ASP A 114 -0.07 6.23 -18.18
CA ASP A 114 -0.08 7.04 -19.40
C ASP A 114 -1.08 6.55 -20.46
N SER A 115 -2.08 5.77 -20.04
CA SER A 115 -3.13 5.22 -20.92
C SER A 115 -4.24 6.23 -21.22
N GLY A 116 -4.38 7.28 -20.40
CA GLY A 116 -5.52 8.20 -20.47
C GLY A 116 -6.82 7.57 -20.00
N SER A 117 -6.75 6.42 -19.31
CA SER A 117 -7.93 5.75 -18.76
C SER A 117 -8.58 6.60 -17.67
N GLU A 118 -9.91 6.64 -17.65
CA GLU A 118 -10.68 7.29 -16.58
C GLU A 118 -10.36 6.77 -15.18
N ILE A 119 -9.86 5.54 -15.09
CA ILE A 119 -9.51 4.86 -13.82
C ILE A 119 -7.98 4.77 -13.60
N GLU A 120 -7.19 5.54 -14.36
CA GLU A 120 -5.73 5.54 -14.27
C GLU A 120 -5.24 5.93 -12.88
N HIS A 121 -5.90 6.90 -12.22
CA HIS A 121 -5.53 7.33 -10.87
C HIS A 121 -5.76 6.25 -9.82
N GLU A 122 -6.92 5.60 -9.86
CA GLU A 122 -7.25 4.47 -9.00
C GLU A 122 -6.30 3.30 -9.25
N ALA A 123 -5.98 3.00 -10.52
CA ALA A 123 -5.06 1.95 -10.88
C ALA A 123 -3.61 2.23 -10.40
N PHE A 124 -3.17 3.49 -10.44
CA PHE A 124 -1.90 3.91 -9.84
C PHE A 124 -1.90 3.67 -8.33
N LEU A 125 -2.95 4.06 -7.62
CA LEU A 125 -3.04 3.86 -6.17
C LEU A 125 -3.12 2.38 -5.80
N VAL A 126 -3.80 1.55 -6.60
CA VAL A 126 -3.79 0.09 -6.44
C VAL A 126 -2.37 -0.48 -6.56
N PHE A 127 -1.62 -0.04 -7.57
CA PHE A 127 -0.22 -0.43 -7.75
C PHE A 127 0.65 0.04 -6.57
N TRP A 128 0.54 1.32 -6.18
CA TRP A 128 1.32 1.89 -5.10
C TRP A 128 1.05 1.18 -3.77
N LEU A 129 -0.21 0.99 -3.40
CA LEU A 129 -0.60 0.25 -2.20
C LEU A 129 -0.06 -1.18 -2.22
N SER A 130 -0.21 -1.90 -3.33
CA SER A 130 0.24 -3.29 -3.43
C SER A 130 1.76 -3.42 -3.37
N ARG A 131 2.50 -2.46 -3.96
CA ARG A 131 3.96 -2.56 -4.11
C ARG A 131 4.74 -2.00 -2.91
N PHE A 132 4.23 -0.97 -2.25
CA PHE A 132 4.97 -0.20 -1.24
C PHE A 132 4.33 -0.22 0.15
N VAL A 133 3.00 -0.38 0.24
CA VAL A 133 2.27 -0.24 1.52
C VAL A 133 1.89 -1.60 2.10
N PHE A 134 1.39 -2.51 1.27
CA PHE A 134 0.98 -3.87 1.64
C PHE A 134 1.60 -4.92 0.69
N PRO A 135 2.93 -5.10 0.73
CA PRO A 135 3.65 -6.00 -0.17
C PRO A 135 3.45 -7.47 0.22
N VAL A 136 2.27 -8.02 -0.01
CA VAL A 136 1.94 -9.44 0.31
C VAL A 136 2.49 -10.40 -0.74
N SER A 137 2.52 -9.99 -2.00
CA SER A 137 2.96 -10.81 -3.13
C SER A 137 3.34 -9.92 -4.30
N TYR A 138 4.00 -10.44 -5.35
CA TYR A 138 4.24 -9.69 -6.59
C TYR A 138 2.97 -9.51 -7.47
N LYS A 139 1.78 -9.63 -6.88
CA LYS A 139 0.47 -9.63 -7.56
C LYS A 139 -0.44 -8.52 -7.02
N ILE A 140 -1.33 -8.06 -7.89
CA ILE A 140 -2.38 -7.11 -7.53
C ILE A 140 -3.53 -7.87 -6.90
N VAL A 141 -3.86 -7.54 -5.65
CA VAL A 141 -4.92 -8.21 -4.89
C VAL A 141 -6.17 -7.34 -4.83
N LYS A 142 -7.33 -7.95 -5.09
CA LYS A 142 -8.63 -7.24 -5.14
C LYS A 142 -9.00 -6.53 -3.84
N THR A 143 -8.50 -7.00 -2.70
CA THR A 143 -8.73 -6.40 -1.38
C THR A 143 -8.18 -4.98 -1.28
N ILE A 144 -7.25 -4.58 -2.15
CA ILE A 144 -6.67 -3.23 -2.20
C ILE A 144 -7.60 -2.23 -2.92
N PHE A 145 -8.51 -2.69 -3.78
CA PHE A 145 -9.29 -1.79 -4.64
C PHE A 145 -10.15 -0.80 -3.86
N PRO A 146 -10.90 -1.21 -2.81
CA PRO A 146 -11.70 -0.26 -2.05
C PRO A 146 -10.85 0.85 -1.42
N ILE A 147 -9.67 0.49 -0.90
CA ILE A 147 -8.72 1.43 -0.30
C ILE A 147 -8.26 2.45 -1.34
N ALA A 148 -7.79 1.98 -2.50
CA ALA A 148 -7.31 2.83 -3.58
C ALA A 148 -8.39 3.79 -4.09
N ILE A 149 -9.63 3.30 -4.26
CA ILE A 149 -10.76 4.09 -4.73
C ILE A 149 -11.12 5.20 -3.73
N HIS A 150 -11.19 4.88 -2.43
CA HIS A 150 -11.43 5.88 -1.39
C HIS A 150 -10.34 6.95 -1.38
N LEU A 151 -9.07 6.55 -1.44
CA LEU A 151 -7.94 7.49 -1.51
C LEU A 151 -7.99 8.36 -2.78
N ALA A 152 -8.40 7.79 -3.93
CA ALA A 152 -8.56 8.52 -5.18
C ALA A 152 -9.65 9.61 -5.10
N ARG A 153 -10.68 9.39 -4.27
CA ARG A 153 -11.70 10.40 -3.96
C ARG A 153 -11.27 11.42 -2.90
N GLY A 154 -10.04 11.30 -2.39
CA GLY A 154 -9.51 12.17 -1.35
C GLY A 154 -10.04 11.82 0.04
N THR A 155 -10.65 10.65 0.22
CA THR A 155 -11.07 10.16 1.54
C THR A 155 -9.84 9.81 2.33
N ARG A 156 -9.71 10.37 3.53
CA ARG A 156 -8.63 10.04 4.44
C ARG A 156 -8.89 8.67 5.06
N ILE A 157 -7.91 7.77 4.97
CA ILE A 157 -7.96 6.42 5.54
C ILE A 157 -6.89 6.31 6.63
N ALA A 158 -7.22 5.64 7.73
CA ALA A 158 -6.27 5.30 8.79
C ALA A 158 -5.32 4.18 8.32
N LEU A 159 -4.37 4.51 7.44
CA LEU A 159 -3.39 3.57 6.89
C LEU A 159 -2.33 3.17 7.93
N ALA A 160 -1.91 4.08 8.81
CA ALA A 160 -0.81 3.82 9.76
C ALA A 160 -1.06 2.57 10.64
N PRO A 161 -2.24 2.39 11.28
CA PRO A 161 -2.53 1.17 12.04
C PRO A 161 -2.51 -0.10 11.19
N ALA A 162 -3.00 -0.04 9.95
CA ALA A 162 -3.04 -1.19 9.05
C ALA A 162 -1.64 -1.60 8.57
N VAL A 163 -0.79 -0.61 8.24
CA VAL A 163 0.61 -0.85 7.85
C VAL A 163 1.39 -1.41 9.03
N LEU A 164 1.24 -0.83 10.23
CA LEU A 164 1.91 -1.34 11.43
C LEU A 164 1.51 -2.78 11.75
N ALA A 165 0.21 -3.08 11.68
CA ALA A 165 -0.29 -4.44 11.85
C ALA A 165 0.29 -5.42 10.80
N HIS A 166 0.48 -4.96 9.56
CA HIS A 166 1.11 -5.76 8.51
C HIS A 166 2.59 -6.02 8.81
N VAL A 167 3.35 -5.01 9.26
CA VAL A 167 4.76 -5.17 9.67
C VAL A 167 4.88 -6.17 10.82
N TYR A 168 4.06 -6.02 11.86
CA TYR A 168 4.06 -6.94 13.00
C TYR A 168 3.70 -8.37 12.60
N ARG A 169 2.77 -8.56 11.67
CA ARG A 169 2.41 -9.89 11.18
C ARG A 169 3.59 -10.53 10.44
N ASP A 170 4.30 -9.77 9.61
CA ASP A 170 5.39 -10.30 8.79
C ASP A 170 6.69 -10.55 9.59
N LEU A 171 6.84 -9.90 10.76
CA LEU A 171 7.92 -10.19 11.71
C LEU A 171 7.69 -11.44 12.56
N VAL A 172 6.45 -11.95 12.63
CA VAL A 172 6.13 -13.20 13.32
C VAL A 172 6.23 -14.35 12.32
N CYS A 173 7.32 -15.11 12.39
CA CYS A 173 7.42 -16.41 11.70
C CYS A 173 6.54 -17.48 12.36
#